data_AF-A0A954GCC2-F1
#
_entry.id   AF-A0A954GCC2-F1
#
_cell.length_a   1.000
_cell.length_b   1.000
_cell.length_c   1.000
_cell.angle_alpha   90.00
_cell.angle_beta   90.00
_cell.angle_gamma   90.00
#
_symmetry.space_group_name_H-M   'P 1'
#
loop_
_entity.id
_entity.type
_entity.pdbx_description
1 polymer ?
#
loop_
_entity_poly.entity_id
_entity_poly.type
_entity_poly.pdbx_seq_one_letter_code
_entity_poly.pdbx_strand_id
1 'polypeptide(L)'
;VKTQISYSANLYGNAEEEHAGGAIAYPSYNLGEGFQVNSVKYNGRTFEDVMRDYGDHIDGQPEGYGIDRLYPDLIYIPEDAYASLPEQHIRWTRAGEQRSIPLLPGRVYMAPSGYHLRMEKHPAAPSWRIVGTTGEGIFCHKPCTVSGGGKSEISKSLLDYMLYGPVFVSNYEKDMEYVREIIEKDYSDRWLDPLPPGHPNLRPSRRVLDLNRSLGSVIKLLTPSPAYTPEFNEWLNAIPDHIRALVFIIKRIYWTSWGEDWASHFGVDTVNGTYGHELKYRERKLVGTYLRVGLFSLLGWRTFKVRQDFIAAMKIQTEDDISASVVVPSRALKHLAEGENNPSCKFVINSEYRLFHRPDD
;
A
#
# COMPACT_ATOMS: atom_id res chain seq x y z
N VAL A 1 2.73 26.38 30.42
CA VAL A 1 3.03 24.93 30.50
C VAL A 1 4.22 24.58 29.60
N LYS A 2 4.11 24.69 28.27
CA LYS A 2 5.23 24.44 27.32
C LYS A 2 6.59 24.96 27.79
N THR A 3 6.69 26.25 28.08
CA THR A 3 7.93 26.89 28.57
C THR A 3 8.47 26.29 29.88
N GLN A 4 7.59 25.86 30.80
CA GLN A 4 8.02 25.24 32.05
C GLN A 4 8.51 23.79 31.84
N ILE A 5 7.89 23.06 30.91
CA ILE A 5 8.39 21.74 30.48
C ILE A 5 9.78 21.90 29.85
N SER A 6 9.94 22.89 28.96
CA SER A 6 11.22 23.23 28.33
C SER A 6 12.31 23.58 29.36
N TYR A 7 11.98 24.46 30.32
CA TYR A 7 12.85 24.79 31.44
C TYR A 7 13.26 23.56 32.26
N SER A 8 12.30 22.69 32.58
CA SER A 8 12.58 21.45 33.29
C SER A 8 13.48 20.51 32.49
N ALA A 9 13.24 20.34 31.19
CA ALA A 9 14.06 19.50 30.32
C ALA A 9 15.51 20.00 30.25
N ASN A 10 15.70 21.32 30.16
CA ASN A 10 17.02 21.94 30.16
C ASN A 10 17.81 21.67 31.46
N LEU A 11 17.15 21.65 32.60
CA LEU A 11 17.79 21.38 33.90
C LEU A 11 17.95 19.90 34.21
N TYR A 12 17.06 19.04 33.69
CA TYR A 12 17.07 17.61 33.94
C TYR A 12 18.22 16.90 33.21
N GLY A 13 18.49 17.32 31.96
CA GLY A 13 19.50 16.70 31.10
C GLY A 13 18.99 15.42 30.43
N ASN A 14 19.53 15.11 29.24
CA ASN A 14 19.11 13.98 28.39
C ASN A 14 17.61 13.94 28.04
N ALA A 15 16.94 15.09 28.11
CA ALA A 15 15.56 15.29 27.69
C ALA A 15 15.44 16.58 26.87
N GLU A 16 14.52 16.59 25.91
CA GLU A 16 14.21 17.76 25.09
C GLU A 16 12.71 18.04 25.18
N GLU A 17 12.33 19.31 25.24
CA GLU A 17 10.98 19.74 24.88
C GLU A 17 11.04 20.28 23.46
N GLU A 18 10.08 19.88 22.64
CA GLU A 18 10.10 20.18 21.21
C GLU A 18 8.75 20.68 20.73
N HIS A 19 8.82 21.71 19.90
CA HIS A 19 7.71 22.15 19.08
C HIS A 19 7.66 21.31 17.80
N ALA A 20 7.01 20.15 17.88
CA ALA A 20 7.06 19.12 16.85
C ALA A 20 5.72 18.43 16.61
N GLY A 21 5.46 18.09 15.34
CA GLY A 21 4.36 17.20 14.95
C GLY A 21 4.92 15.83 14.55
N GLY A 22 4.08 14.80 14.59
CA GLY A 22 4.56 13.45 14.34
C GLY A 22 3.45 12.42 14.13
N ALA A 23 3.81 11.33 13.46
CA ALA A 23 2.95 10.18 13.29
C ALA A 23 3.77 8.91 13.06
N ILE A 24 3.21 7.77 13.47
CA ILE A 24 3.64 6.47 12.94
C ILE A 24 2.81 6.19 11.70
N ALA A 25 3.49 6.03 10.55
CA ALA A 25 2.86 5.76 9.27
C ALA A 25 3.04 4.29 8.88
N TYR A 26 1.92 3.59 8.64
CA TYR A 26 1.89 2.20 8.20
C TYR A 26 1.58 2.12 6.71
N PRO A 27 2.57 1.78 5.86
CA PRO A 27 2.36 1.57 4.43
C PRO A 27 1.14 0.70 4.15
N SER A 28 0.30 1.17 3.22
CA SER A 28 -0.94 0.52 2.86
C SER A 28 -1.03 0.37 1.34
N TYR A 29 -1.69 -0.70 0.90
CA TYR A 29 -1.70 -1.13 -0.49
C TYR A 29 -3.09 -1.55 -0.92
N ASN A 30 -3.44 -1.25 -2.16
CA ASN A 30 -4.60 -1.80 -2.83
C ASN A 30 -4.20 -3.13 -3.47
N LEU A 31 -4.65 -4.22 -2.87
CA LEU A 31 -4.30 -5.58 -3.26
C LEU A 31 -5.23 -6.11 -4.37
N GLY A 32 -6.22 -5.33 -4.79
CA GLY A 32 -7.18 -5.71 -5.81
C GLY A 32 -8.22 -6.69 -5.27
N GLU A 33 -8.47 -7.75 -6.04
CA GLU A 33 -9.55 -8.71 -5.81
C GLU A 33 -9.09 -10.02 -5.14
N GLY A 34 -7.79 -10.30 -5.12
CA GLY A 34 -7.26 -11.53 -4.53
C GLY A 34 -5.86 -11.32 -3.95
N PHE A 35 -5.60 -11.89 -2.78
CA PHE A 35 -4.29 -11.75 -2.12
C PHE A 35 -3.89 -13.00 -1.34
N GLN A 36 -2.66 -13.45 -1.56
CA GLN A 36 -2.03 -14.55 -0.85
C GLN A 36 -1.14 -14.00 0.28
N VAL A 37 -1.40 -14.36 1.53
CA VAL A 37 -0.73 -13.79 2.72
C VAL A 37 0.78 -14.03 2.72
N ASN A 38 1.23 -15.27 2.53
CA ASN A 38 2.66 -15.62 2.47
C ASN A 38 3.42 -15.07 1.24
N SER A 39 2.81 -14.23 0.40
CA SER A 39 3.45 -13.68 -0.80
C SER A 39 4.35 -12.44 -0.55
N VAL A 40 4.28 -11.81 0.63
CA VAL A 40 5.04 -10.58 0.95
C VAL A 40 5.57 -10.61 2.38
N LYS A 41 6.85 -10.26 2.57
CA LYS A 41 7.53 -10.00 3.87
C LYS A 41 7.00 -10.89 5.02
N TYR A 42 7.02 -12.20 4.78
CA TYR A 42 6.67 -13.15 5.81
C TYR A 42 7.83 -13.24 6.79
N ASN A 43 7.58 -12.97 8.07
CA ASN A 43 8.56 -13.06 9.16
C ASN A 43 8.79 -14.51 9.62
N GLY A 44 8.34 -15.51 8.86
CA GLY A 44 8.46 -16.92 9.20
C GLY A 44 7.41 -17.44 10.18
N ARG A 45 6.64 -16.55 10.83
CA ARG A 45 5.74 -16.91 11.93
C ARG A 45 4.42 -17.49 11.45
N THR A 46 3.96 -18.52 12.13
CA THR A 46 2.69 -19.21 11.86
C THR A 46 1.57 -18.74 12.78
N PHE A 47 0.32 -19.11 12.48
CA PHE A 47 -0.79 -18.91 13.43
C PHE A 47 -0.56 -19.65 14.75
N GLU A 48 0.10 -20.82 14.73
CA GLU A 48 0.46 -21.55 15.95
C GLU A 48 1.45 -20.76 16.82
N ASP A 49 2.41 -20.06 16.20
CA ASP A 49 3.31 -19.16 16.94
C ASP A 49 2.56 -17.99 17.59
N VAL A 50 1.52 -17.47 16.93
CA VAL A 50 0.69 -16.38 17.48
C VAL A 50 -0.12 -16.89 18.68
N MET A 51 -0.75 -18.06 18.56
CA MET A 51 -1.51 -18.66 19.67
C MET A 51 -0.62 -19.05 20.84
N ARG A 52 0.62 -19.50 20.60
CA ARG A 52 1.60 -19.78 21.66
C ARG A 52 1.95 -18.52 22.45
N ASP A 53 2.20 -17.41 21.77
CA ASP A 53 2.70 -16.19 22.40
C ASP A 53 1.59 -15.29 22.96
N TYR A 54 0.40 -15.32 22.35
CA TYR A 54 -0.70 -14.39 22.62
C TYR A 54 -2.06 -15.07 22.86
N GLY A 55 -2.10 -16.40 23.04
CA GLY A 55 -3.35 -17.17 23.17
C GLY A 55 -4.27 -16.73 24.31
N ASP A 56 -3.74 -16.08 25.36
CA ASP A 56 -4.55 -15.55 26.46
C ASP A 56 -5.48 -14.39 26.02
N HIS A 57 -5.18 -13.75 24.89
CA HIS A 57 -5.97 -12.65 24.32
C HIS A 57 -6.83 -13.09 23.14
N ILE A 58 -6.70 -14.34 22.69
CA ILE A 58 -7.29 -14.83 21.44
C ILE A 58 -8.23 -15.99 21.73
N ASP A 59 -9.45 -15.93 21.22
CA ASP A 59 -10.36 -17.07 21.18
C ASP A 59 -10.10 -17.89 19.91
N GLY A 60 -9.31 -18.97 20.06
CA GLY A 60 -8.90 -19.84 18.97
C GLY A 60 -10.02 -20.78 18.51
N GLN A 61 -10.24 -20.84 17.19
CA GLN A 61 -11.31 -21.59 16.57
C GLN A 61 -10.80 -22.93 16.00
N PRO A 62 -11.62 -23.99 16.00
CA PRO A 62 -11.23 -25.32 15.52
C PRO A 62 -10.87 -25.34 14.02
N GLU A 63 -11.28 -24.34 13.23
CA GLU A 63 -10.97 -24.20 11.81
C GLU A 63 -9.56 -23.62 11.54
N GLY A 64 -8.89 -23.07 12.56
CA GLY A 64 -7.49 -22.60 12.46
C GLY A 64 -7.34 -21.10 12.28
N TYR A 65 -8.24 -20.35 12.89
CA TYR A 65 -8.19 -18.90 13.00
C TYR A 65 -8.50 -18.50 14.45
N GLY A 66 -8.32 -17.23 14.80
CA GLY A 66 -8.61 -16.72 16.13
C GLY A 66 -9.40 -15.42 16.09
N ILE A 67 -10.14 -15.13 17.15
CA ILE A 67 -10.86 -13.87 17.32
C ILE A 67 -10.28 -13.16 18.55
N ASP A 68 -9.94 -11.88 18.43
CA ASP A 68 -9.46 -11.11 19.58
C ASP A 68 -10.57 -10.96 20.63
N ARG A 69 -10.23 -11.19 21.91
CA ARG A 69 -11.20 -11.16 23.02
C ARG A 69 -11.66 -9.75 23.37
N LEU A 70 -10.83 -8.74 23.14
CA LEU A 70 -11.15 -7.33 23.42
C LEU A 70 -11.75 -6.64 22.18
N TYR A 71 -11.32 -7.04 20.99
CA TYR A 71 -11.72 -6.47 19.71
C TYR A 71 -12.32 -7.55 18.78
N PRO A 72 -13.60 -7.92 18.92
CA PRO A 72 -14.21 -9.02 18.15
C PRO A 72 -14.18 -8.86 16.62
N ASP A 73 -13.90 -7.65 16.12
CA ASP A 73 -13.71 -7.37 14.70
C ASP A 73 -12.30 -7.69 14.18
N LEU A 74 -11.35 -7.96 15.07
CA LEU A 74 -10.00 -8.42 14.76
C LEU A 74 -9.95 -9.96 14.73
N ILE A 75 -9.62 -10.49 13.56
CA ILE A 75 -9.57 -11.92 13.27
C ILE A 75 -8.15 -12.30 12.87
N TYR A 76 -7.53 -13.21 13.60
CA TYR A 76 -6.22 -13.75 13.30
C TYR A 76 -6.36 -14.90 12.29
N ILE A 77 -5.71 -14.75 11.13
CA ILE A 77 -5.76 -15.74 10.04
C ILE A 77 -4.38 -16.40 9.86
N PRO A 78 -4.32 -17.62 9.30
CA PRO A 78 -3.06 -18.31 9.10
C PRO A 78 -2.23 -17.74 7.95
N GLU A 79 -0.94 -18.08 7.98
CA GLU A 79 0.10 -17.63 7.06
C GLU A 79 -0.16 -17.97 5.59
N ASP A 80 -0.84 -19.08 5.31
CA ASP A 80 -1.16 -19.57 3.97
C ASP A 80 -2.52 -19.09 3.47
N ALA A 81 -3.20 -18.22 4.23
CA ALA A 81 -4.50 -17.70 3.86
C ALA A 81 -4.50 -16.94 2.53
N TYR A 82 -5.55 -17.17 1.75
CA TYR A 82 -5.88 -16.50 0.51
C TYR A 82 -7.20 -15.75 0.66
N ALA A 83 -7.17 -14.43 0.54
CA ALA A 83 -8.37 -13.59 0.56
C ALA A 83 -8.87 -13.34 -0.86
N SER A 84 -10.17 -13.52 -1.10
CA SER A 84 -10.82 -13.36 -2.41
C SER A 84 -12.08 -12.51 -2.30
N LEU A 85 -12.13 -11.39 -3.02
CA LEU A 85 -13.34 -10.56 -3.15
C LEU A 85 -14.43 -11.19 -4.03
N PRO A 86 -14.12 -11.82 -5.18
CA PRO A 86 -15.14 -12.48 -5.98
C PRO A 86 -15.84 -13.61 -5.23
N GLU A 87 -15.08 -14.40 -4.48
CA GLU A 87 -15.62 -15.50 -3.64
C GLU A 87 -16.15 -14.99 -2.30
N GLN A 88 -15.79 -13.78 -1.87
CA GLN A 88 -16.08 -13.23 -0.54
C GLN A 88 -15.66 -14.14 0.62
N HIS A 89 -14.53 -14.82 0.46
CA HIS A 89 -13.98 -15.71 1.48
C HIS A 89 -12.47 -15.50 1.66
N ILE A 90 -12.02 -15.80 2.87
CA ILE A 90 -10.60 -16.05 3.16
C ILE A 90 -10.47 -17.55 3.39
N ARG A 91 -9.60 -18.21 2.63
CA ARG A 91 -9.43 -19.67 2.65
C ARG A 91 -7.99 -20.09 2.89
N TRP A 92 -7.79 -21.20 3.56
CA TRP A 92 -6.48 -21.79 3.86
C TRP A 92 -6.59 -23.31 3.93
N THR A 93 -5.46 -23.99 4.12
CA THR A 93 -5.45 -25.45 4.29
C THR A 93 -5.08 -25.80 5.73
N ARG A 94 -5.92 -26.58 6.42
CA ARG A 94 -5.62 -27.11 7.74
C ARG A 94 -5.82 -28.62 7.74
N ALA A 95 -4.79 -29.37 8.16
CA ALA A 95 -4.82 -30.84 8.21
C ALA A 95 -5.26 -31.51 6.89
N GLY A 96 -4.87 -30.93 5.74
CA GLY A 96 -5.24 -31.42 4.41
C GLY A 96 -6.63 -31.03 3.92
N GLU A 97 -7.45 -30.37 4.75
CA GLU A 97 -8.78 -29.88 4.38
C GLU A 97 -8.75 -28.37 4.11
N GLN A 98 -9.48 -27.93 3.07
CA GLN A 98 -9.75 -26.51 2.85
C GLN A 98 -10.68 -25.99 3.93
N ARG A 99 -10.27 -24.91 4.60
CA ARG A 99 -11.10 -24.15 5.54
C ARG A 99 -11.31 -22.75 4.99
N SER A 100 -12.40 -22.11 5.38
CA SER A 100 -12.67 -20.73 5.01
C SER A 100 -13.53 -20.00 6.02
N ILE A 101 -13.40 -18.68 6.02
CA ILE A 101 -14.30 -17.74 6.70
C ILE A 101 -14.78 -16.69 5.71
N PRO A 102 -15.92 -16.03 5.96
CA PRO A 102 -16.38 -14.92 5.13
C PRO A 102 -15.42 -13.73 5.17
N LEU A 103 -15.19 -13.08 4.02
CA LEU A 103 -14.52 -11.79 3.91
C LEU A 103 -15.57 -10.67 4.00
N LEU A 104 -15.71 -10.09 5.19
CA LEU A 104 -16.72 -9.08 5.50
C LEU A 104 -16.13 -7.66 5.67
N PRO A 105 -16.86 -6.60 5.27
CA PRO A 105 -16.56 -5.22 5.65
C PRO A 105 -16.58 -5.02 7.18
N GLY A 106 -15.79 -4.07 7.68
CA GLY A 106 -15.72 -3.74 9.11
C GLY A 106 -14.84 -4.69 9.95
N ARG A 107 -14.44 -5.83 9.40
CA ARG A 107 -13.48 -6.75 10.03
C ARG A 107 -12.04 -6.44 9.60
N VAL A 108 -11.09 -6.76 10.49
CA VAL A 108 -9.65 -6.70 10.25
C VAL A 108 -9.10 -8.12 10.33
N TYR A 109 -8.46 -8.59 9.26
CA TYR A 109 -7.88 -9.93 9.22
C TYR A 109 -6.36 -9.82 9.33
N MET A 110 -5.79 -10.21 10.46
CA MET A 110 -4.38 -10.07 10.76
C MET A 110 -3.64 -11.39 10.54
N ALA A 111 -2.65 -11.37 9.67
CA ALA A 111 -1.72 -12.46 9.46
C ALA A 111 -0.68 -12.52 10.60
N PRO A 112 0.04 -13.64 10.79
CA PRO A 112 1.02 -13.78 11.86
C PRO A 112 2.20 -12.78 11.81
N SER A 113 2.45 -12.18 10.64
CA SER A 113 3.45 -11.13 10.48
C SER A 113 3.00 -9.75 10.98
N GLY A 114 1.75 -9.62 11.45
CA GLY A 114 1.12 -8.34 11.77
C GLY A 114 0.57 -7.60 10.55
N TYR A 115 0.87 -8.08 9.32
CA TYR A 115 0.22 -7.57 8.11
C TYR A 115 -1.28 -7.86 8.19
N HIS A 116 -2.11 -6.85 7.94
CA HIS A 116 -3.55 -7.01 8.08
C HIS A 116 -4.33 -6.54 6.86
N LEU A 117 -5.44 -7.22 6.61
CA LEU A 117 -6.31 -7.05 5.47
C LEU A 117 -7.66 -6.45 5.90
N ARG A 118 -8.20 -5.56 5.08
CA ARG A 118 -9.57 -5.03 5.20
C ARG A 118 -10.26 -5.06 3.86
N MET A 119 -11.56 -5.33 3.86
CA MET A 119 -12.42 -5.11 2.70
C MET A 119 -12.98 -3.69 2.75
N GLU A 120 -12.62 -2.86 1.76
CA GLU A 120 -13.02 -1.45 1.70
C GLU A 120 -13.74 -1.11 0.39
N LYS A 121 -14.78 -0.28 0.49
CA LYS A 121 -15.46 0.28 -0.67
C LYS A 121 -14.63 1.40 -1.28
N HIS A 122 -14.55 1.45 -2.60
CA HIS A 122 -13.91 2.55 -3.28
C HIS A 122 -14.71 3.85 -3.06
N PRO A 123 -14.08 4.97 -2.62
CA PRO A 123 -14.81 6.18 -2.27
C PRO A 123 -15.65 6.79 -3.39
N ALA A 124 -15.15 6.69 -4.63
CA ALA A 124 -15.77 7.29 -5.81
C ALA A 124 -16.16 6.27 -6.90
N ALA A 125 -16.21 4.97 -6.60
CA ALA A 125 -16.58 3.95 -7.58
C ALA A 125 -17.43 2.85 -6.94
N PRO A 126 -18.33 2.18 -7.68
CA PRO A 126 -19.16 1.09 -7.17
C PRO A 126 -18.36 -0.23 -7.09
N SER A 127 -17.11 -0.17 -6.64
CA SER A 127 -16.21 -1.32 -6.51
C SER A 127 -15.69 -1.45 -5.10
N TRP A 128 -15.30 -2.68 -4.73
CA TRP A 128 -14.63 -3.00 -3.49
C TRP A 128 -13.19 -3.42 -3.76
N ARG A 129 -12.34 -3.33 -2.75
CA ARG A 129 -10.92 -3.71 -2.82
C ARG A 129 -10.46 -4.31 -1.50
N ILE A 130 -9.49 -5.20 -1.57
CA ILE A 130 -8.73 -5.63 -0.40
C ILE A 130 -7.64 -4.59 -0.16
N VAL A 131 -7.64 -3.99 1.03
CA VAL A 131 -6.58 -3.10 1.49
C VAL A 131 -5.70 -3.88 2.45
N GLY A 132 -4.41 -3.91 2.16
CA GLY A 132 -3.41 -4.50 3.05
C GLY A 132 -2.54 -3.42 3.68
N THR A 133 -2.26 -3.55 4.96
CA THR A 133 -1.44 -2.60 5.73
C THR A 133 -0.35 -3.37 6.47
N THR A 134 0.87 -2.84 6.48
CA THR A 134 2.01 -3.49 7.17
C THR A 134 1.80 -3.49 8.70
N GLY A 135 2.34 -4.52 9.37
CA GLY A 135 2.33 -4.58 10.85
C GLY A 135 3.33 -3.64 11.51
N GLU A 136 4.41 -3.31 10.80
CA GLU A 136 5.44 -2.37 11.25
C GLU A 136 5.28 -1.02 10.52
N GLY A 137 5.36 0.06 11.28
CA GLY A 137 5.21 1.43 10.79
C GLY A 137 6.52 2.21 10.88
N ILE A 138 6.57 3.32 10.15
CA ILE A 138 7.70 4.25 10.18
C ILE A 138 7.36 5.39 11.14
N PHE A 139 8.21 5.62 12.13
CA PHE A 139 8.08 6.76 13.03
C PHE A 139 8.54 8.04 12.31
N CYS A 140 7.62 8.97 12.08
CA CYS A 140 7.89 10.23 11.40
C CYS A 140 7.80 11.38 12.40
N HIS A 141 8.89 12.13 12.55
CA HIS A 141 9.03 13.26 13.47
C HIS A 141 9.34 14.54 12.67
N LYS A 142 8.61 15.64 12.95
CA LYS A 142 8.76 16.93 12.27
C LYS A 142 8.90 18.06 13.28
N PRO A 143 10.14 18.32 13.74
CA PRO A 143 10.43 19.37 14.71
C PRO A 143 10.62 20.74 14.06
N CYS A 144 10.73 21.77 14.89
CA CYS A 144 11.26 23.10 14.55
C CYS A 144 10.64 23.73 13.29
N THR A 145 9.34 23.50 13.08
CA THR A 145 8.65 23.95 11.88
C THR A 145 7.96 25.28 12.13
N VAL A 146 8.38 26.32 11.39
CA VAL A 146 7.75 27.65 11.46
C VAL A 146 6.27 27.60 11.07
N SER A 147 5.49 28.59 11.52
CA SER A 147 4.09 28.73 11.10
C SER A 147 3.98 28.78 9.57
N GLY A 148 3.05 28.01 8.99
CA GLY A 148 2.94 27.81 7.54
C GLY A 148 3.83 26.70 6.98
N GLY A 149 4.80 26.17 7.73
CA GLY A 149 5.65 25.04 7.32
C GLY A 149 4.97 23.67 7.41
N GLY A 150 3.69 23.64 7.82
CA GLY A 150 2.86 22.43 7.83
C GLY A 150 3.30 21.39 8.86
N LYS A 151 3.59 21.79 10.10
CA LYS A 151 3.94 20.88 11.22
C LYS A 151 2.92 19.75 11.34
N SER A 152 1.65 20.10 11.51
CA SER A 152 0.57 19.14 11.77
C SER A 152 0.16 18.32 10.54
N GLU A 153 0.51 18.76 9.32
CA GLU A 153 0.26 18.03 8.06
C GLU A 153 0.88 16.62 8.03
N ILE A 154 1.96 16.39 8.80
CA ILE A 154 2.59 15.08 8.92
C ILE A 154 1.62 14.01 9.45
N SER A 155 0.64 14.40 10.27
CA SER A 155 -0.35 13.50 10.88
C SER A 155 -1.72 13.57 10.20
N LYS A 156 -2.03 14.66 9.47
CA LYS A 156 -3.31 14.85 8.76
C LYS A 156 -3.59 13.79 7.70
N SER A 157 -4.84 13.41 7.52
CA SER A 157 -5.23 12.38 6.53
C SER A 157 -4.84 12.80 5.11
N LEU A 158 -4.15 11.92 4.37
CA LEU A 158 -3.90 12.13 2.94
C LEU A 158 -5.16 11.87 2.11
N LEU A 159 -6.11 11.07 2.63
CA LEU A 159 -7.34 10.70 1.92
C LEU A 159 -8.18 11.91 1.51
N ASP A 160 -8.18 12.95 2.35
CA ASP A 160 -8.93 14.20 2.13
C ASP A 160 -8.42 14.98 0.91
N TYR A 161 -7.20 14.70 0.48
CA TYR A 161 -6.54 15.35 -0.66
C TYR A 161 -6.51 14.48 -1.93
N MET A 162 -7.01 13.25 -1.85
CA MET A 162 -7.06 12.35 -3.00
C MET A 162 -8.19 12.79 -3.94
N LEU A 163 -7.86 12.93 -5.21
CA LEU A 163 -8.81 13.25 -6.28
C LEU A 163 -9.19 11.96 -7.01
N TYR A 164 -10.46 11.86 -7.41
CA TYR A 164 -10.97 10.73 -8.17
C TYR A 164 -11.47 11.22 -9.53
N GLY A 165 -11.00 10.59 -10.60
CA GLY A 165 -11.27 11.04 -11.96
C GLY A 165 -11.13 9.90 -12.98
N PRO A 166 -11.45 10.17 -14.25
CA PRO A 166 -11.41 9.15 -15.29
C PRO A 166 -9.96 8.72 -15.59
N VAL A 167 -9.80 7.47 -16.03
CA VAL A 167 -8.53 7.00 -16.61
C VAL A 167 -8.46 7.46 -18.07
N PHE A 168 -7.43 8.22 -18.41
CA PHE A 168 -7.35 8.86 -19.71
C PHE A 168 -6.64 8.01 -20.77
N VAL A 169 -7.12 8.10 -22.01
CA VAL A 169 -6.43 7.69 -23.23
C VAL A 169 -6.20 8.91 -24.12
N SER A 170 -5.07 8.92 -24.83
CA SER A 170 -4.75 9.96 -25.81
C SER A 170 -5.39 9.63 -27.15
N ASN A 171 -5.05 8.46 -27.70
CA ASN A 171 -5.65 7.91 -28.92
C ASN A 171 -5.93 6.44 -28.64
N TYR A 172 -7.21 6.09 -28.50
CA TYR A 172 -7.63 4.77 -28.05
C TYR A 172 -7.00 3.63 -28.85
N GLU A 173 -7.03 3.70 -30.19
CA GLU A 173 -6.54 2.61 -31.04
C GLU A 173 -5.02 2.44 -30.90
N LYS A 174 -4.25 3.52 -30.99
CA LYS A 174 -2.79 3.48 -30.85
C LYS A 174 -2.35 3.10 -29.45
N ASP A 175 -3.02 3.64 -28.44
CA ASP A 175 -2.70 3.34 -27.04
C ASP A 175 -2.97 1.85 -26.74
N MET A 176 -4.09 1.28 -27.23
CA MET A 176 -4.42 -0.13 -27.01
C MET A 176 -3.51 -1.09 -27.78
N GLU A 177 -3.03 -0.71 -28.97
CA GLU A 177 -2.00 -1.47 -29.69
C GLU A 177 -0.69 -1.54 -28.89
N TYR A 178 -0.24 -0.40 -28.35
CA TYR A 178 0.98 -0.37 -27.54
C TYR A 178 0.83 -1.12 -26.21
N VAL A 179 -0.33 -0.99 -25.57
CA VAL A 179 -0.68 -1.78 -24.38
C VAL A 179 -0.63 -3.29 -24.68
N ARG A 180 -1.15 -3.72 -25.84
CA ARG A 180 -1.10 -5.12 -26.27
C ARG A 180 0.34 -5.60 -26.42
N GLU A 181 1.20 -4.83 -27.09
CA GLU A 181 2.63 -5.15 -27.21
C GLU A 181 3.25 -5.40 -25.83
N ILE A 182 3.01 -4.52 -24.86
CA ILE A 182 3.54 -4.67 -23.50
C ILE A 182 2.98 -5.90 -22.81
N ILE A 183 1.67 -6.17 -22.92
CA ILE A 183 1.02 -7.30 -22.24
C ILE A 183 1.51 -8.65 -22.80
N GLU A 184 1.69 -8.73 -24.11
CA GLU A 184 2.00 -9.97 -24.83
C GLU A 184 3.51 -10.21 -25.01
N LYS A 185 4.35 -9.21 -24.75
CA LYS A 185 5.82 -9.33 -24.80
C LYS A 185 6.35 -10.42 -23.86
N ASP A 186 7.32 -11.19 -24.36
CA ASP A 186 8.17 -12.05 -23.53
C ASP A 186 9.24 -11.19 -22.86
N TYR A 187 9.42 -11.41 -21.56
CA TYR A 187 10.34 -10.67 -20.71
C TYR A 187 11.51 -11.53 -20.22
N SER A 188 11.63 -12.77 -20.69
CA SER A 188 12.59 -13.74 -20.16
C SER A 188 14.05 -13.33 -20.37
N ASP A 189 14.32 -12.48 -21.37
CA ASP A 189 15.63 -11.96 -21.77
C ASP A 189 16.05 -10.66 -21.05
N ARG A 190 15.22 -10.11 -20.16
CA ARG A 190 15.45 -8.79 -19.53
C ARG A 190 16.64 -8.72 -18.59
N TRP A 191 17.19 -9.84 -18.16
CA TRP A 191 18.15 -9.90 -17.05
C TRP A 191 19.56 -9.60 -17.53
N LEU A 192 20.31 -8.82 -16.74
CA LEU A 192 21.74 -8.65 -16.90
C LEU A 192 22.44 -9.95 -16.42
N ASP A 193 22.69 -10.88 -17.32
CA ASP A 193 23.19 -12.23 -17.04
C ASP A 193 24.58 -12.29 -16.33
N PRO A 194 24.91 -13.41 -15.63
CA PRO A 194 24.03 -14.52 -15.30
C PRO A 194 23.41 -14.38 -13.89
N LEU A 195 22.14 -14.78 -13.77
CA LEU A 195 21.50 -14.96 -12.47
C LEU A 195 22.11 -16.17 -11.72
N PRO A 196 22.37 -16.08 -10.41
CA PRO A 196 23.00 -17.16 -9.66
C PRO A 196 22.13 -18.44 -9.62
N PRO A 197 22.73 -19.66 -9.56
CA PRO A 197 22.00 -20.91 -9.40
C PRO A 197 21.04 -20.86 -8.21
N GLY A 198 19.78 -21.24 -8.43
CA GLY A 198 18.72 -21.16 -7.42
C GLY A 198 18.04 -19.79 -7.30
N HIS A 199 18.43 -18.77 -8.10
CA HIS A 199 17.75 -17.48 -8.08
C HIS A 199 16.26 -17.65 -8.47
N PRO A 200 15.30 -17.04 -7.75
CA PRO A 200 13.86 -17.20 -8.01
C PRO A 200 13.44 -16.88 -9.45
N ASN A 201 14.24 -16.07 -10.14
CA ASN A 201 14.02 -15.63 -11.51
C ASN A 201 14.72 -16.49 -12.58
N LEU A 202 15.35 -17.63 -12.21
CA LEU A 202 15.76 -18.68 -13.17
C LEU A 202 14.56 -19.45 -13.74
N ARG A 203 13.36 -19.26 -13.17
CA ARG A 203 12.11 -19.82 -13.71
C ARG A 203 11.63 -19.01 -14.92
N PRO A 204 10.88 -19.61 -15.86
CA PRO A 204 10.27 -18.89 -16.98
C PRO A 204 9.49 -17.67 -16.49
N SER A 205 9.63 -16.55 -17.21
CA SER A 205 8.93 -15.33 -16.86
C SER A 205 7.41 -15.54 -16.97
N ARG A 206 6.67 -15.34 -15.87
CA ARG A 206 5.20 -15.34 -15.89
C ARG A 206 4.70 -14.26 -16.87
N ARG A 207 3.63 -14.53 -17.62
CA ARG A 207 3.00 -13.52 -18.49
C ARG A 207 2.43 -12.36 -17.66
N VAL A 208 2.21 -11.19 -18.27
CA VAL A 208 1.67 -10.02 -17.55
C VAL A 208 0.32 -10.33 -16.90
N LEU A 209 -0.61 -10.92 -17.65
CA LEU A 209 -1.98 -11.22 -17.19
C LEU A 209 -2.13 -12.51 -16.37
N ASP A 210 -1.06 -13.27 -16.13
CA ASP A 210 -1.08 -14.50 -15.33
C ASP A 210 -1.64 -14.25 -13.90
N LEU A 211 -2.59 -15.07 -13.44
CA LEU A 211 -3.18 -14.97 -12.09
C LEU A 211 -2.14 -15.09 -10.97
N ASN A 212 -1.11 -15.89 -11.19
CA ASN A 212 -0.03 -16.05 -10.22
C ASN A 212 0.92 -14.84 -10.22
N ARG A 213 0.72 -13.83 -11.08
CA ARG A 213 1.50 -12.60 -11.11
C ARG A 213 0.68 -11.45 -10.53
N SER A 214 1.10 -10.94 -9.37
CA SER A 214 0.45 -9.80 -8.72
C SER A 214 0.63 -8.51 -9.52
N LEU A 215 -0.29 -7.55 -9.32
CA LEU A 215 -0.18 -6.20 -9.88
C LEU A 215 1.14 -5.52 -9.50
N GLY A 216 1.55 -5.62 -8.24
CA GLY A 216 2.83 -5.08 -7.77
C GLY A 216 4.04 -5.69 -8.49
N SER A 217 3.99 -6.99 -8.84
CA SER A 217 5.04 -7.63 -9.65
C SER A 217 5.06 -7.14 -11.11
N VAL A 218 3.92 -6.75 -11.68
CA VAL A 218 3.86 -6.12 -13.00
C VAL A 218 4.40 -4.70 -12.96
N ILE A 219 4.08 -3.94 -11.90
CA ILE A 219 4.68 -2.61 -11.69
C ILE A 219 6.20 -2.73 -11.59
N LYS A 220 6.71 -3.68 -10.80
CA LYS A 220 8.15 -3.96 -10.70
C LYS A 220 8.77 -4.32 -12.05
N LEU A 221 8.10 -5.12 -12.87
CA LEU A 221 8.57 -5.49 -14.22
C LEU A 221 8.74 -4.26 -15.11
N LEU A 222 7.78 -3.34 -15.04
CA LEU A 222 7.72 -2.14 -15.86
C LEU A 222 8.38 -0.93 -15.20
N THR A 223 9.26 -1.17 -14.22
CA THR A 223 10.07 -0.14 -13.55
C THR A 223 11.55 -0.43 -13.82
N PRO A 224 12.33 0.55 -14.32
CA PRO A 224 13.76 0.36 -14.55
C PRO A 224 14.48 -0.18 -13.32
N SER A 225 15.45 -1.08 -13.54
CA SER A 225 16.18 -1.77 -12.47
C SER A 225 17.64 -1.99 -12.87
N PRO A 226 18.59 -1.85 -11.92
CA PRO A 226 19.99 -2.20 -12.18
C PRO A 226 20.20 -3.69 -12.47
N ALA A 227 19.22 -4.54 -12.16
CA ALA A 227 19.26 -5.97 -12.50
C ALA A 227 18.86 -6.26 -13.96
N TYR A 228 18.37 -5.27 -14.70
CA TYR A 228 17.95 -5.42 -16.09
C TYR A 228 19.05 -4.99 -17.07
N THR A 229 18.97 -5.49 -18.31
CA THR A 229 19.85 -5.06 -19.39
C THR A 229 19.67 -3.56 -19.68
N PRO A 230 20.72 -2.85 -20.13
CA PRO A 230 20.62 -1.44 -20.51
C PRO A 230 19.53 -1.18 -21.56
N GLU A 231 19.43 -2.06 -22.56
CA GLU A 231 18.46 -1.96 -23.65
C GLU A 231 17.03 -2.09 -23.14
N PHE A 232 16.79 -3.01 -22.19
CA PHE A 232 15.47 -3.16 -21.57
C PHE A 232 15.09 -1.93 -20.74
N ASN A 233 16.04 -1.36 -19.98
CA ASN A 233 15.81 -0.13 -19.22
C ASN A 233 15.54 1.08 -20.12
N GLU A 234 16.21 1.18 -21.27
CA GLU A 234 15.95 2.22 -22.26
C GLU A 234 14.54 2.08 -22.86
N TRP A 235 14.15 0.87 -23.27
CA TRP A 235 12.79 0.58 -23.71
C TRP A 235 11.76 0.94 -22.63
N LEU A 236 12.01 0.53 -21.38
CA LEU A 236 11.14 0.88 -20.25
C LEU A 236 10.96 2.40 -20.14
N ASN A 237 12.05 3.18 -20.18
CA ASN A 237 12.01 4.64 -20.06
C ASN A 237 11.25 5.32 -21.19
N ALA A 238 11.22 4.73 -22.39
CA ALA A 238 10.48 5.23 -23.53
C ALA A 238 8.95 5.05 -23.41
N ILE A 239 8.47 4.13 -22.56
CA ILE A 239 7.04 3.90 -22.38
C ILE A 239 6.38 5.13 -21.73
N PRO A 240 5.36 5.75 -22.37
CA PRO A 240 4.64 6.86 -21.78
C PRO A 240 3.89 6.46 -20.50
N ASP A 241 3.79 7.40 -19.55
CA ASP A 241 3.15 7.14 -18.25
C ASP A 241 1.67 6.75 -18.36
N HIS A 242 0.94 7.32 -19.33
CA HIS A 242 -0.47 6.95 -19.55
C HIS A 242 -0.58 5.50 -20.03
N ILE A 243 0.33 5.03 -20.89
CA ILE A 243 0.37 3.62 -21.34
C ILE A 243 0.62 2.67 -20.17
N ARG A 244 1.59 2.98 -19.29
CA ARG A 244 1.82 2.18 -18.07
C ARG A 244 0.56 2.12 -17.20
N ALA A 245 -0.13 3.25 -17.03
CA ALA A 245 -1.37 3.32 -16.27
C ALA A 245 -2.48 2.42 -16.87
N LEU A 246 -2.57 2.34 -18.20
CA LEU A 246 -3.50 1.46 -18.92
C LEU A 246 -3.16 -0.03 -18.68
N VAL A 247 -1.88 -0.41 -18.80
CA VAL A 247 -1.44 -1.79 -18.53
C VAL A 247 -1.79 -2.20 -17.08
N PHE A 248 -1.56 -1.31 -16.11
CA PHE A 248 -1.85 -1.60 -14.70
C PHE A 248 -3.34 -1.70 -14.39
N ILE A 249 -4.20 -0.86 -15.00
CA ILE A 249 -5.65 -0.95 -14.79
C ILE A 249 -6.22 -2.20 -15.44
N ILE A 250 -5.74 -2.57 -16.64
CA ILE A 250 -6.14 -3.81 -17.32
C ILE A 250 -5.71 -5.02 -16.50
N LYS A 251 -4.46 -5.07 -16.02
CA LYS A 251 -4.00 -6.14 -15.14
C LYS A 251 -4.88 -6.30 -13.90
N ARG A 252 -5.31 -5.19 -13.30
CA ARG A 252 -6.14 -5.21 -12.09
C ARG A 252 -7.53 -5.81 -12.35
N ILE A 253 -8.10 -5.55 -13.52
CA ILE A 253 -9.50 -5.90 -13.82
C ILE A 253 -9.60 -7.19 -14.66
N TYR A 254 -8.49 -7.73 -15.14
CA TYR A 254 -8.46 -8.93 -15.97
C TYR A 254 -9.08 -10.16 -15.29
N TRP A 255 -9.94 -10.87 -16.03
CA TRP A 255 -10.47 -12.18 -15.66
C TRP A 255 -9.93 -13.25 -16.59
N THR A 256 -9.59 -14.42 -16.05
CA THR A 256 -9.07 -15.55 -16.85
C THR A 256 -10.01 -16.02 -17.94
N SER A 257 -11.32 -15.89 -17.73
CA SER A 257 -12.33 -16.24 -18.73
C SER A 257 -12.22 -15.45 -20.03
N TRP A 258 -11.51 -14.30 -20.03
CA TRP A 258 -11.33 -13.50 -21.23
C TRP A 258 -10.22 -14.04 -22.14
N GLY A 259 -9.27 -14.79 -21.60
CA GLY A 259 -8.14 -15.31 -22.36
C GLY A 259 -7.39 -14.22 -23.12
N GLU A 260 -7.26 -14.40 -24.42
CA GLU A 260 -6.59 -13.47 -25.35
C GLU A 260 -7.50 -12.33 -25.83
N ASP A 261 -8.82 -12.42 -25.62
CA ASP A 261 -9.81 -11.41 -26.00
C ASP A 261 -10.03 -10.35 -24.90
N TRP A 262 -9.03 -10.14 -24.03
CA TRP A 262 -9.15 -9.16 -22.94
C TRP A 262 -9.41 -7.73 -23.45
N ALA A 263 -8.94 -7.39 -24.64
CA ALA A 263 -9.04 -6.06 -25.21
C ALA A 263 -10.47 -5.66 -25.57
N SER A 264 -11.33 -6.60 -25.96
CA SER A 264 -12.73 -6.33 -26.35
C SER A 264 -13.58 -5.82 -25.18
N HIS A 265 -13.11 -6.01 -23.94
CA HIS A 265 -13.76 -5.54 -22.73
C HIS A 265 -13.44 -4.09 -22.38
N PHE A 266 -12.51 -3.45 -23.09
CA PHE A 266 -12.15 -2.06 -22.89
C PHE A 266 -12.55 -1.23 -24.10
N GLY A 267 -12.86 0.05 -23.88
CA GLY A 267 -13.33 0.93 -24.94
C GLY A 267 -13.41 2.38 -24.49
N VAL A 268 -13.87 3.23 -25.40
CA VAL A 268 -14.17 4.63 -25.16
C VAL A 268 -15.51 4.97 -25.81
N ASP A 269 -16.20 5.98 -25.29
CA ASP A 269 -17.41 6.48 -25.95
C ASP A 269 -17.05 7.17 -27.26
N THR A 270 -17.95 7.12 -28.24
CA THR A 270 -17.93 8.04 -29.37
C THR A 270 -18.77 9.27 -29.00
N VAL A 271 -18.13 10.42 -28.84
CA VAL A 271 -18.77 11.69 -28.53
C VAL A 271 -18.72 12.57 -29.78
N ASN A 272 -19.89 12.92 -30.32
CA ASN A 272 -20.02 13.74 -31.54
C ASN A 272 -19.23 13.21 -32.76
N GLY A 273 -19.16 11.88 -32.90
CA GLY A 273 -18.47 11.22 -34.02
C GLY A 273 -16.96 11.01 -33.81
N THR A 274 -16.40 11.42 -32.67
CA THR A 274 -14.99 11.20 -32.33
C THR A 274 -14.87 10.34 -31.07
N TYR A 275 -13.84 9.49 -31.01
CA TYR A 275 -13.53 8.77 -29.77
C TYR A 275 -13.24 9.74 -28.62
N GLY A 276 -13.84 9.45 -27.47
CA GLY A 276 -13.58 10.13 -26.21
C GLY A 276 -12.23 9.71 -25.61
N HIS A 277 -11.86 10.41 -24.55
CA HIS A 277 -10.57 10.24 -23.88
C HIS A 277 -10.67 9.51 -22.54
N GLU A 278 -11.84 8.96 -22.19
CA GLU A 278 -12.06 8.22 -20.95
C GLU A 278 -12.13 6.72 -21.22
N LEU A 279 -11.16 5.95 -20.70
CA LEU A 279 -11.19 4.49 -20.80
C LEU A 279 -12.35 3.93 -19.97
N LYS A 280 -13.12 3.04 -20.59
CA LYS A 280 -14.18 2.26 -19.98
C LYS A 280 -13.81 0.79 -19.93
N TYR A 281 -14.38 0.12 -18.94
CA TYR A 281 -14.48 -1.34 -18.90
C TYR A 281 -15.94 -1.71 -19.08
N ARG A 282 -16.28 -2.33 -20.22
CA ARG A 282 -17.66 -2.51 -20.70
C ARG A 282 -18.39 -1.16 -20.64
N GLU A 283 -19.58 -1.12 -20.05
CA GLU A 283 -20.36 0.10 -19.87
C GLU A 283 -19.93 0.98 -18.69
N ARG A 284 -18.91 0.57 -17.92
CA ARG A 284 -18.51 1.25 -16.68
C ARG A 284 -17.30 2.15 -16.88
N LYS A 285 -17.42 3.40 -16.40
CA LYS A 285 -16.28 4.32 -16.31
C LYS A 285 -15.25 3.80 -15.30
N LEU A 286 -13.98 3.85 -15.69
CA LEU A 286 -12.87 3.55 -14.79
C LEU A 286 -12.50 4.78 -13.98
N VAL A 287 -12.30 4.60 -12.68
CA VAL A 287 -11.93 5.67 -11.77
C VAL A 287 -10.49 5.49 -11.34
N GLY A 288 -9.65 6.41 -11.80
CA GLY A 288 -8.29 6.60 -11.32
C GLY A 288 -8.26 7.41 -10.03
N THR A 289 -7.14 7.32 -9.33
CA THR A 289 -6.88 8.11 -8.13
C THR A 289 -5.68 9.02 -8.41
N TYR A 290 -5.77 10.26 -7.95
CA TYR A 290 -4.83 11.32 -8.29
C TYR A 290 -4.48 12.16 -7.07
N LEU A 291 -3.31 12.80 -7.12
CA LEU A 291 -2.88 13.79 -6.14
C LEU A 291 -2.51 15.08 -6.85
N ARG A 292 -2.91 16.21 -6.25
CA ARG A 292 -2.45 17.52 -6.68
C ARG A 292 -1.08 17.80 -6.07
N VAL A 293 -0.10 18.10 -6.93
CA VAL A 293 1.27 18.44 -6.53
C VAL A 293 1.62 19.82 -7.09
N GLY A 294 1.18 20.84 -6.36
CA GLY A 294 1.36 22.24 -6.73
C GLY A 294 0.41 22.73 -7.84
N LEU A 295 0.74 23.91 -8.36
CA LEU A 295 0.00 24.58 -9.42
C LEU A 295 0.88 24.69 -10.67
N PHE A 296 0.26 24.61 -11.85
CA PHE A 296 0.91 24.84 -13.15
C PHE A 296 0.77 26.32 -13.55
N SER A 297 -0.41 26.88 -13.29
CA SER A 297 -0.74 28.29 -13.47
C SER A 297 -1.78 28.69 -12.42
N LEU A 298 -2.18 29.96 -12.38
CA LEU A 298 -3.21 30.46 -11.46
C LEU A 298 -4.52 29.64 -11.50
N LEU A 299 -4.83 29.01 -12.65
CA LEU A 299 -6.06 28.23 -12.85
C LEU A 299 -5.80 26.74 -13.16
N GLY A 300 -4.54 26.32 -13.29
CA GLY A 300 -4.17 24.96 -13.67
C GLY A 300 -3.58 24.17 -12.51
N TRP A 301 -4.23 23.08 -12.09
CA TRP A 301 -3.65 22.15 -11.11
C TRP A 301 -2.65 21.21 -11.76
N ARG A 302 -1.52 20.97 -11.09
CA ARG A 302 -0.61 19.87 -11.47
C ARG A 302 -1.09 18.60 -10.78
N THR A 303 -1.71 17.71 -11.53
CA THR A 303 -2.38 16.52 -11.01
C THR A 303 -1.70 15.27 -11.54
N PHE A 304 -1.34 14.36 -10.65
CA PHE A 304 -0.61 13.13 -10.98
C PHE A 304 -1.42 11.93 -10.56
N LYS A 305 -1.54 10.95 -11.46
CA LYS A 305 -2.17 9.66 -11.13
C LYS A 305 -1.27 8.92 -10.15
N VAL A 306 -1.82 8.45 -9.03
CA VAL A 306 -1.08 7.55 -8.14
C VAL A 306 -1.04 6.14 -8.73
N ARG A 307 -0.08 5.34 -8.25
CA ARG A 307 0.01 3.92 -8.61
C ARG A 307 -1.30 3.19 -8.33
N GLN A 308 -1.58 2.18 -9.13
CA GLN A 308 -2.84 1.44 -9.05
C GLN A 308 -2.99 0.63 -7.75
N ASP A 309 -1.86 0.28 -7.12
CA ASP A 309 -1.76 -0.42 -5.84
C ASP A 309 -1.52 0.52 -4.65
N PHE A 310 -1.56 1.84 -4.84
CA PHE A 310 -1.36 2.80 -3.75
C PHE A 310 -2.62 2.94 -2.88
N ILE A 311 -2.43 2.93 -1.55
CA ILE A 311 -3.39 3.40 -0.56
C ILE A 311 -2.64 4.35 0.38
N ALA A 312 -3.28 5.44 0.79
CA ALA A 312 -2.72 6.34 1.79
C ALA A 312 -2.35 5.54 3.06
N ALA A 313 -1.16 5.79 3.60
CA ALA A 313 -0.73 5.11 4.82
C ALA A 313 -1.73 5.34 5.96
N MET A 314 -2.00 4.29 6.74
CA MET A 314 -2.67 4.45 8.01
C MET A 314 -1.72 5.20 8.95
N LYS A 315 -2.20 6.24 9.62
CA LYS A 315 -1.38 7.05 10.52
C LYS A 315 -1.95 7.06 11.92
N ILE A 316 -1.07 6.92 12.89
CA ILE A 316 -1.36 7.16 14.30
C ILE A 316 -0.56 8.39 14.69
N GLN A 317 -1.23 9.47 15.08
CA GLN A 317 -0.56 10.69 15.53
C GLN A 317 0.22 10.41 16.82
N THR A 318 1.47 10.87 16.88
CA THR A 318 2.34 10.70 18.05
C THR A 318 2.71 12.01 18.71
N GLU A 319 2.64 13.11 17.96
CA GLU A 319 3.02 14.45 18.39
C GLU A 319 2.18 15.49 17.61
N ASP A 320 1.97 16.67 18.19
CA ASP A 320 1.36 17.79 17.47
C ASP A 320 2.06 19.11 17.78
N ASP A 321 1.97 19.64 19.00
CA ASP A 321 2.55 20.95 19.36
C ASP A 321 3.59 20.89 20.49
N ILE A 322 3.28 20.22 21.60
CA ILE A 322 4.18 20.09 22.76
C ILE A 322 4.64 18.64 22.91
N SER A 323 5.87 18.36 22.49
CA SER A 323 6.50 17.05 22.63
C SER A 323 7.55 17.06 23.73
N ALA A 324 7.68 15.95 24.45
CA ALA A 324 8.84 15.66 25.29
C ALA A 324 9.56 14.44 24.71
N SER A 325 10.90 14.49 24.68
CA SER A 325 11.69 13.41 24.11
C SER A 325 12.95 13.11 24.90
N VAL A 326 13.49 11.91 24.68
CA VAL A 326 14.75 11.43 25.25
C VAL A 326 15.55 10.69 24.18
N VAL A 327 16.87 10.69 24.33
CA VAL A 327 17.78 9.92 23.49
C VAL A 327 18.38 8.80 24.33
N VAL A 328 18.28 7.56 23.84
CA VAL A 328 18.73 6.36 24.55
C VAL A 328 19.77 5.64 23.70
N PRO A 329 20.94 5.25 24.27
CA PRO A 329 21.92 4.45 23.55
C PRO A 329 21.32 3.11 23.11
N SER A 330 21.52 2.72 21.85
CA SER A 330 20.92 1.51 21.29
C SER A 330 21.38 0.23 22.01
N ARG A 331 22.60 0.23 22.57
CA ARG A 331 23.13 -0.85 23.42
C ARG A 331 22.31 -1.14 24.69
N ALA A 332 21.47 -0.20 25.12
CA ALA A 332 20.59 -0.36 26.28
C ALA A 332 19.20 -0.92 25.88
N LEU A 333 18.93 -1.09 24.59
CA LEU A 333 17.65 -1.51 24.04
C LEU A 333 17.74 -2.96 23.53
N LYS A 334 16.69 -3.75 23.74
CA LYS A 334 16.68 -5.20 23.42
C LYS A 334 15.84 -5.58 22.19
N HIS A 335 14.94 -4.69 21.78
CA HIS A 335 13.91 -4.99 20.77
C HIS A 335 13.82 -3.88 19.72
N LEU A 336 14.98 -3.49 19.18
CA LEU A 336 15.04 -2.55 18.07
C LEU A 336 14.55 -3.22 16.77
N ALA A 337 14.02 -2.40 15.87
CA ALA A 337 13.59 -2.84 14.55
C ALA A 337 14.74 -3.51 13.79
N GLU A 338 14.41 -4.48 12.93
CA GLU A 338 15.41 -5.16 12.12
C GLU A 338 16.13 -4.15 11.20
N GLY A 339 17.47 -4.17 11.23
CA GLY A 339 18.29 -3.23 10.46
C GLY A 339 18.52 -1.87 11.13
N GLU A 340 17.96 -1.63 12.32
CA GLU A 340 18.29 -0.45 13.12
C GLU A 340 19.71 -0.58 13.70
N ASN A 341 20.62 0.25 13.18
CA ASN A 341 22.04 0.23 13.52
C ASN A 341 22.53 1.58 14.08
N ASN A 342 21.63 2.54 14.31
CA ASN A 342 22.00 3.82 14.88
C ASN A 342 22.57 3.65 16.30
N PRO A 343 23.55 4.49 16.72
CA PRO A 343 24.17 4.39 18.05
C PRO A 343 23.21 4.77 19.19
N SER A 344 22.18 5.55 18.88
CA SER A 344 21.12 5.95 19.79
C SER A 344 19.78 6.07 19.06
N CYS A 345 18.71 5.89 19.82
CA CYS A 345 17.33 6.05 19.35
C CYS A 345 16.65 7.17 20.13
N LYS A 346 15.81 7.95 19.43
CA LYS A 346 15.00 9.00 20.04
C LYS A 346 13.59 8.46 20.30
N PHE A 347 13.08 8.70 21.50
CA PHE A 347 11.72 8.37 21.91
C PHE A 347 11.00 9.64 22.29
N VAL A 348 9.74 9.75 21.88
CA VAL A 348 8.95 10.97 22.06
C VAL A 348 7.59 10.64 22.63
N ILE A 349 7.00 11.60 23.35
CA ILE A 349 5.62 11.54 23.82
C ILE A 349 4.97 12.90 23.64
N ASN A 350 3.71 12.89 23.21
CA ASN A 350 2.88 14.09 23.24
C ASN A 350 2.55 14.44 24.69
N SER A 351 2.82 15.67 25.10
CA SER A 351 2.51 16.17 26.45
C SER A 351 1.05 16.60 26.60
N GLU A 352 0.27 16.59 25.51
CA GLU A 352 -1.09 17.11 25.44
C GLU A 352 -2.11 16.00 25.20
N TYR A 353 -3.16 15.97 26.04
CA TYR A 353 -4.31 15.08 25.82
C TYR A 353 -5.35 15.67 24.86
N ARG A 354 -5.42 17.00 24.74
CA ARG A 354 -6.31 17.73 23.82
C ARG A 354 -5.50 18.75 23.06
N LEU A 355 -5.79 18.88 21.77
CA LEU A 355 -5.07 19.76 20.86
C LEU A 355 -5.86 21.05 20.63
N PHE A 356 -5.20 22.19 20.77
CA PHE A 356 -5.84 23.50 20.57
C PHE A 356 -5.82 23.89 19.09
N HIS A 357 -6.68 23.23 18.31
CA HIS A 357 -6.78 23.48 16.87
C HIS A 357 -7.35 24.87 16.54
N ARG A 358 -6.87 25.44 15.42
CA ARG A 358 -7.48 26.60 14.76
C ARG A 358 -7.94 26.16 13.36
N PRO A 359 -9.24 25.87 13.16
CA PRO A 359 -9.76 25.44 11.87
C PRO A 359 -9.90 26.66 10.94
N ASP A 360 -8.82 27.01 10.25
CA ASP A 360 -8.81 28.14 9.32
C ASP A 360 -9.60 27.85 8.02
N ASP A 361 -9.68 26.56 7.61
CA ASP A 361 -10.60 26.05 6.56
C ASP A 361 -12.00 25.82 7.17
#